data_AF-A0A938LPL7-F1
#
_entry.id   AF-A0A938LPL7-F1
#
_cell.length_a   1.000
_cell.length_b   1.000
_cell.length_c   1.000
_cell.angle_alpha   90.00
_cell.angle_beta   90.00
_cell.angle_gamma   90.00
#
_symmetry.space_group_name_H-M   'P 1'
#
loop_
_entity.id
_entity.type
_entity.pdbx_description
1 polymer ?
#
loop_
_entity_poly.entity_id
_entity_poly.type
_entity_poly.pdbx_seq_one_letter_code
_entity_poly.pdbx_strand_id
1 'polypeptide(L)' 'MKITLTRASLRDALQGLGRIVSTKATLPILQCIRFDADGDQVAIAGTNLDQYGRYTAEGAVARKGACVV' A
#
# COMPACT_ATOMS: atom_id res chain seq x y z
N MET A 1 11.52 -4.94 -6.03
CA MET A 1 11.19 -3.54 -5.72
C MET A 1 12.18 -2.99 -4.71
N LYS A 2 12.57 -1.71 -4.81
CA LYS A 2 13.34 -0.98 -3.78
C LYS A 2 12.87 0.47 -3.76
N ILE A 3 12.27 0.90 -2.66
CA ILE A 3 11.68 2.24 -2.48
C ILE A 3 12.14 2.87 -1.16
N THR A 4 12.17 4.19 -1.12
CA THR A 4 12.34 4.96 0.11
C THR A 4 11.20 5.97 0.21
N LEU A 5 10.43 5.89 1.29
CA LEU A 5 9.34 6.80 1.62
C LEU A 5 9.60 7.48 2.96
N THR A 6 8.98 8.65 3.16
CA THR A 6 8.99 9.27 4.49
C THR A 6 8.18 8.42 5.46
N ARG A 7 8.58 8.40 6.74
CA ARG A 7 7.82 7.72 7.79
C ARG A 7 6.40 8.28 7.91
N ALA A 8 6.23 9.59 7.75
CA ALA A 8 4.93 10.24 7.85
C ALA A 8 3.97 9.77 6.75
N SER A 9 4.39 9.84 5.47
CA SER A 9 3.55 9.40 4.35
C SER A 9 3.19 7.91 4.45
N LEU A 10 4.13 7.06 4.86
CA LEU A 10 3.86 5.65 5.07
C LEU A 10 2.85 5.41 6.20
N ARG A 11 3.05 6.05 7.36
CA ARG A 11 2.14 5.91 8.50
C ARG A 11 0.72 6.34 8.16
N ASP A 12 0.58 7.46 7.47
CA ASP A 12 -0.74 8.04 7.17
C ASP A 12 -1.51 7.12 6.20
N ALA A 13 -0.84 6.54 5.20
CA ALA A 13 -1.42 5.54 4.32
C ALA A 13 -1.83 4.26 5.07
N LEU A 14 -0.95 3.71 5.92
CA LEU A 14 -1.23 2.47 6.66
C LEU A 14 -2.37 2.64 7.67
N GLN A 15 -2.46 3.77 8.36
CA GLN A 15 -3.55 4.05 9.30
C GLN A 15 -4.91 4.15 8.59
N GLY A 16 -4.94 4.76 7.40
CA GLY A 16 -6.16 4.82 6.60
C GLY A 16 -6.59 3.44 6.09
N LEU A 17 -5.67 2.71 5.48
CA LEU A 17 -5.94 1.39 4.90
C LEU A 17 -6.26 0.32 5.95
N GLY A 18 -5.73 0.44 7.17
CA GLY A 18 -6.05 -0.48 8.27
C GLY A 18 -7.52 -0.47 8.70
N ARG A 19 -8.32 0.52 8.26
CA ARG A 19 -9.78 0.54 8.46
C ARG A 19 -10.55 -0.22 7.37
N ILE A 20 -9.91 -0.49 6.23
CA ILE A 20 -10.50 -1.17 5.07
C ILE A 20 -10.05 -2.63 5.06
N VAL A 21 -8.73 -2.86 5.13
CA VAL A 21 -8.13 -4.20 5.09
C VAL A 21 -8.40 -4.92 6.41
N SER A 22 -8.93 -6.14 6.33
CA SER A 22 -9.31 -6.94 7.49
C SER A 22 -8.31 -8.07 7.73
N THR A 23 -7.71 -8.09 8.92
CA THR A 23 -6.83 -9.21 9.36
C THR A 23 -7.58 -10.53 9.59
N LYS A 24 -8.92 -10.50 9.54
CA LYS A 24 -9.79 -11.67 9.71
C LYS A 24 -10.36 -12.20 8.39
N ALA A 25 -9.99 -11.61 7.25
CA ALA A 25 -10.48 -12.06 5.95
C ALA A 25 -10.08 -13.52 5.69
N THR A 26 -10.98 -14.34 5.14
CA THR A 26 -10.70 -15.75 4.84
C THR A 26 -9.76 -15.93 3.65
N LEU A 27 -9.76 -14.96 2.73
CA LEU A 27 -8.81 -14.91 1.61
C LEU A 27 -7.53 -14.20 2.05
N PRO A 28 -6.36 -14.87 2.10
CA PRO A 28 -5.12 -14.28 2.62
C PRO A 28 -4.69 -12.99 1.90
N ILE A 29 -4.92 -12.91 0.59
CA ILE A 29 -4.58 -11.71 -0.21
C ILE A 29 -5.35 -10.46 0.22
N LEU A 30 -6.54 -10.61 0.83
CA LEU A 30 -7.35 -9.49 1.33
C LEU A 30 -6.89 -9.01 2.72
N GLN A 31 -5.90 -9.67 3.31
CA GLN A 31 -5.22 -9.21 4.53
C GLN A 31 -4.00 -8.35 4.21
N CYS A 32 -3.60 -8.28 2.94
CA CYS A 32 -2.39 -7.61 2.49
C CYS A 32 -2.66 -6.18 2.00
N ILE A 33 -1.60 -5.38 2.01
CA ILE A 33 -1.54 -4.06 1.37
C ILE A 33 -0.66 -4.17 0.13
N ARG A 34 -1.15 -3.65 -1.00
CA ARG A 34 -0.40 -3.58 -2.25
C ARG A 34 0.44 -2.32 -2.29
N PHE A 35 1.72 -2.49 -2.60
CA PHE A 35 2.65 -1.43 -2.98
C PHE A 35 2.92 -1.55 -4.48
N ASP A 36 2.85 -0.43 -5.19
CA ASP A 36 3.15 -0.35 -6.62
C ASP A 36 4.04 0.87 -6.86
N ALA A 37 5.29 0.64 -7.23
CA ALA A 37 6.31 1.68 -7.36
C ALA A 37 6.67 1.89 -8.83
N ASP A 38 6.39 3.09 -9.33
CA ASP A 38 6.68 3.52 -10.70
C ASP A 38 7.05 5.01 -10.75
N GLY A 39 8.06 5.36 -11.54
CA GLY A 39 8.61 6.71 -11.57
C GLY A 39 9.11 7.20 -10.20
N ASP A 40 8.57 8.32 -9.73
CA ASP A 40 8.82 8.95 -8.43
C ASP A 40 7.66 8.75 -7.43
N GLN A 41 6.72 7.87 -7.77
CA GLN A 41 5.53 7.63 -6.97
C GLN A 41 5.41 6.18 -6.53
N VAL A 42 4.88 6.02 -5.32
CA VAL A 42 4.46 4.73 -4.78
C VAL A 42 2.98 4.80 -4.47
N ALA A 43 2.21 3.96 -5.15
CA ALA A 43 0.82 3.73 -4.81
C ALA A 43 0.72 2.65 -3.73
N ILE A 44 -0.05 2.93 -2.69
CA ILE A 44 -0.31 2.04 -1.56
C ILE A 44 -1.82 1.82 -1.50
N ALA A 45 -2.28 0.58 -1.64
CA ALA A 45 -3.70 0.28 -1.78
C ALA A 45 -4.13 -0.97 -1.02
N GLY A 46 -5.42 -1.04 -0.68
CA GLY A 46 -6.03 -2.17 0.02
C GLY A 46 -7.54 -2.20 -0.22
N THR A 47 -8.14 -3.37 -0.02
CA THR A 47 -9.59 -3.59 -0.22
C THR A 47 -10.13 -4.71 0.65
N ASN A 48 -11.43 -4.63 0.96
CA ASN A 48 -12.22 -5.73 1.50
C ASN A 48 -13.36 -6.17 0.56
N LEU A 49 -13.24 -5.85 -0.74
CA LEU A 49 -14.23 -6.07 -1.81
C LEU A 49 -15.45 -5.14 -1.79
N ASP A 50 -15.82 -4.58 -0.65
CA ASP A 50 -16.88 -3.56 -0.56
C ASP A 50 -16.31 -2.14 -0.67
N GLN A 51 -15.10 -1.93 -0.15
CA GLN A 51 -14.41 -0.66 -0.11
C GLN A 51 -12.99 -0.82 -0.66
N TYR A 52 -12.51 0.22 -1.32
CA TYR A 52 -11.16 0.31 -1.86
C TYR A 52 -10.53 1.63 -1.44
N GLY A 53 -9.32 1.55 -0.88
CA GLY A 53 -8.52 2.70 -0.51
C GLY A 53 -7.24 2.74 -1.33
N ARG A 54 -6.85 3.95 -1.77
CA ARG A 54 -5.57 4.19 -2.44
C ARG A 54 -4.95 5.47 -1.93
N TYR A 55 -3.67 5.37 -1.59
CA TYR A 55 -2.80 6.49 -1.26
C TYR A 55 -1.70 6.55 -2.30
N THR A 56 -1.28 7.76 -2.63
CA THR A 56 -0.08 8.00 -3.45
C THR A 56 0.89 8.79 -2.60
N ALA A 57 2.14 8.34 -2.57
CA ALA A 57 3.22 9.04 -1.89
C ALA A 57 4.39 9.23 -2.83
N GLU A 58 4.98 10.42 -2.81
CA GLU A 58 6.26 10.67 -3.47
C GLU A 58 7.39 9.99 -2.70
N GLY A 59 8.35 9.43 -3.45
CA GLY A 59 9.49 8.76 -2.87
C GLY A 59 10.56 8.36 -3.89
N ALA A 60 11.73 8.00 -3.37
CA ALA A 60 12.81 7.53 -4.24
C ALA A 60 12.57 6.06 -4.63
N VAL A 61 12.30 5.80 -5.90
CA VAL A 61 12.16 4.44 -6.44
C VAL A 61 13.46 4.02 -7.11
N ALA A 62 14.28 3.26 -6.39
CA ALA A 62 15.54 2.74 -6.92
C ALA A 62 15.34 1.52 -7.85
N ARG A 63 14.26 0.76 -7.63
CA ARG A 63 13.87 -0.34 -8.53
C ARG A 63 12.36 -0.47 -8.54
N LYS A 64 11.77 -0.18 -9.71
CA LYS A 64 10.33 -0.34 -9.98
C LYS A 64 9.81 -1.73 -9.64
N GLY A 65 8.51 -1.83 -9.46
CA GLY A 65 7.79 -3.09 -9.30
C GLY A 65 6.68 -2.99 -8.26
N ALA A 66 5.87 -4.04 -8.21
CA ALA A 66 4.78 -4.18 -7.26
C ALA A 66 5.03 -5.34 -6.30
N CYS A 67 4.54 -5.22 -5.07
CA CYS A 67 4.45 -6.32 -4.13
C CYS A 67 3.22 -6.17 -3.22
N VAL A 68 2.86 -7.26 -2.56
CA VAL A 68 1.88 -7.26 -1.47
C VAL A 68 2.60 -7.64 -0.19
N VAL A 69 2.24 -6.99 0.91
CA VAL A 69 2.75 -7.26 2.27
C VAL A 69 1.57 -7.49 3.19
#